data_AF-A0A9W8UUW1-F1
#
_entry.id   AF-A0A9W8UUW1-F1
#
_cell.length_a   1.000
_cell.length_b   1.000
_cell.length_c   1.000
_cell.angle_alpha   90.00
_cell.angle_beta   90.00
_cell.angle_gamma   90.00
#
_symmetry.space_group_name_H-M   'P 1'
#
loop_
_entity.id
_entity.type
_entity.pdbx_description
1 polymer ?
#
loop_
_entity_poly.entity_id
_entity_poly.type
_entity_poly.pdbx_seq_one_letter_code
_entity_poly.pdbx_strand_id
1 'polypeptide(L)'
;MASVGLPEWKAALSASQRYETIQKIQESLATTSMSEAIAIEQAAYQISSTQEEYNLACQPTSTPLPRQDAQKYDEAEVEEESGVRIGSYRNCHPISEGVTSEVYRSGDKALKVIVAYQNIEPHNPQREAKILKTLRSPCIELLETFRDQEQQFVLVFPFMPYTLTDLLDKGPIPLDAARSIFRDVLQGLKDIHAQGIIHRDIKPSAILLASPTGPAYLSDFGTAWHPEFSAQSEPHDDKILDIGTGPYRAIDVLFGNKSYGPEVDMWGVGVMISEAIRDPPKPIFESRAYLQDHWYTYPGDLA
;
A
#
# COMPACT_ATOMS: atom_id res chain seq x y z
N MET A 1 12.59 34.76 0.14
CA MET A 1 11.23 34.46 -0.34
C MET A 1 10.80 33.17 0.35
N ALA A 2 9.81 33.25 1.23
CA ALA A 2 9.38 32.12 2.04
C ALA A 2 8.78 31.04 1.13
N SER A 3 9.23 29.80 1.29
CA SER A 3 8.59 28.60 0.73
C SER A 3 7.18 28.53 1.30
N VAL A 4 6.16 28.83 0.49
CA VAL A 4 4.77 28.56 0.85
C VAL A 4 4.62 27.05 0.82
N GLY A 5 4.68 26.41 2.00
CA GLY A 5 4.37 24.99 2.14
C GLY A 5 2.94 24.72 1.69
N LEU A 6 2.69 23.52 1.17
CA LEU A 6 1.33 23.06 0.88
C LEU A 6 0.48 23.15 2.16
N PRO A 7 -0.76 23.65 2.10
CA PRO A 7 -1.65 23.72 3.25
C PRO A 7 -1.82 22.35 3.92
N GLU A 8 -1.76 22.28 5.25
CA GLU A 8 -1.84 21.03 6.03
C GLU A 8 -3.06 20.17 5.67
N TRP A 9 -4.19 20.80 5.31
CA TRP A 9 -5.39 20.07 4.92
C TRP A 9 -5.23 19.32 3.60
N LYS A 10 -4.39 19.81 2.66
CA LYS A 10 -4.12 19.12 1.39
C LYS A 10 -3.34 17.82 1.64
N ALA A 11 -2.42 17.84 2.61
CA ALA A 11 -1.69 16.66 3.05
C ALA A 11 -2.56 15.66 3.84
N ALA A 12 -3.67 16.12 4.43
CA ALA A 12 -4.62 15.29 5.16
C ALA A 12 -5.75 14.71 4.28
N LEU A 13 -5.86 15.13 3.02
CA LEU A 13 -6.91 14.70 2.09
C LEU A 13 -6.42 13.51 1.26
N SER A 14 -6.99 12.31 1.51
CA SER A 14 -6.52 11.09 0.83
C SER A 14 -7.01 10.98 -0.61
N ALA A 15 -6.30 10.20 -1.43
CA ALA A 15 -6.71 9.92 -2.81
C ALA A 15 -8.10 9.24 -2.88
N SER A 16 -8.45 8.38 -1.92
CA SER A 16 -9.79 7.78 -1.82
C SER A 16 -10.85 8.83 -1.53
N GLN A 17 -10.60 9.76 -0.60
CA GLN A 17 -11.54 10.84 -0.30
C GLN A 17 -11.74 11.77 -1.51
N ARG A 18 -10.67 12.03 -2.26
CA ARG A 18 -10.73 12.82 -3.51
C ARG A 18 -11.51 12.07 -4.59
N TYR A 19 -11.26 10.77 -4.75
CA TYR A 19 -11.99 9.93 -5.71
C TYR A 19 -13.49 9.80 -5.36
N GLU A 20 -13.83 9.61 -4.09
CA GLU A 20 -15.22 9.66 -3.61
C GLU A 20 -15.87 11.03 -3.87
N THR A 21 -15.10 12.12 -3.72
CA THR A 21 -15.59 13.47 -4.04
C THR A 21 -15.87 13.62 -5.53
N ILE A 22 -14.99 13.11 -6.39
CA ILE A 22 -15.17 13.09 -7.84
C ILE A 22 -16.43 12.29 -8.22
N GLN A 23 -16.65 11.12 -7.63
CA GLN A 23 -17.87 10.34 -7.84
C GLN A 23 -19.13 11.11 -7.40
N LYS A 24 -19.09 11.79 -6.25
CA LYS A 24 -20.21 12.62 -5.77
C LYS A 24 -20.50 13.80 -6.69
N ILE A 25 -19.47 14.45 -7.24
CA ILE A 25 -19.63 15.54 -8.22
C ILE A 25 -20.33 15.00 -9.47
N GLN A 26 -19.88 13.86 -9.98
CA GLN A 26 -20.47 13.19 -11.15
C GLN A 26 -21.94 12.80 -10.93
N GLU A 27 -22.27 12.22 -9.77
CA GLU A 27 -23.65 11.82 -9.43
C GLU A 27 -24.58 13.02 -9.29
N SER A 28 -24.07 14.13 -8.75
CA SER A 28 -24.88 15.31 -8.44
C SER A 28 -25.17 16.19 -9.66
N LEU A 29 -24.26 16.20 -10.63
CA LEU A 29 -24.42 16.91 -11.89
C LEU A 29 -24.71 15.87 -12.96
N ALA A 30 -25.99 15.44 -13.06
CA ALA A 30 -26.47 14.41 -13.99
C ALA A 30 -26.17 14.65 -15.50
N THR A 31 -25.47 15.72 -15.84
CA THR A 31 -25.00 16.10 -17.19
C THR A 31 -23.48 16.19 -17.32
N THR A 32 -22.72 15.89 -16.26
CA THR A 32 -21.28 16.13 -16.18
C THR A 32 -20.53 14.81 -16.37
N SER A 33 -19.66 14.77 -17.38
CA SER A 33 -18.81 13.60 -17.64
C SER A 33 -17.82 13.39 -16.51
N MET A 34 -17.30 12.15 -16.35
CA MET A 34 -16.28 11.86 -15.33
C MET A 34 -15.07 12.81 -15.46
N SER A 35 -14.68 13.16 -16.68
CA SER A 35 -13.60 14.12 -16.94
C SER A 35 -13.91 15.53 -16.43
N GLU A 36 -15.16 15.98 -16.54
CA GLU A 36 -15.57 17.29 -16.02
C GLU A 36 -15.62 17.28 -14.49
N ALA A 37 -16.06 16.18 -13.87
CA ALA A 37 -16.06 16.03 -12.42
C ALA A 37 -14.64 16.05 -11.82
N ILE A 38 -13.68 15.42 -12.49
CA ILE A 38 -12.25 15.47 -12.15
C ILE A 38 -11.73 16.91 -12.30
N ALA A 39 -12.04 17.60 -13.40
CA ALA A 39 -11.59 18.97 -13.61
C ALA A 39 -12.15 19.94 -12.54
N ILE A 40 -13.40 19.73 -12.12
CA ILE A 40 -14.03 20.50 -11.04
C ILE A 40 -13.32 20.26 -9.70
N GLU A 41 -13.11 18.99 -9.32
CA GLU A 41 -12.39 18.65 -8.08
C GLU A 41 -10.96 19.17 -8.09
N GLN A 42 -10.24 19.01 -9.21
CA GLN A 42 -8.86 19.42 -9.32
C GLN A 42 -8.72 20.95 -9.29
N ALA A 43 -9.65 21.68 -9.91
CA ALA A 43 -9.72 23.13 -9.79
C ALA A 43 -9.97 23.55 -8.34
N ALA A 44 -10.95 22.93 -7.66
CA ALA A 44 -11.23 23.16 -6.25
C ALA A 44 -10.00 22.89 -5.36
N TYR A 45 -9.33 21.75 -5.55
CA TYR A 45 -8.14 21.38 -4.80
C TYR A 45 -6.98 22.37 -5.00
N GLN A 46 -6.84 22.96 -6.18
CA GLN A 46 -5.78 23.94 -6.46
C GLN A 46 -6.08 25.32 -5.85
N ILE A 47 -7.31 25.82 -6.01
CA ILE A 47 -7.69 27.19 -5.62
C ILE A 47 -8.00 27.34 -4.13
N SER A 48 -8.42 26.27 -3.46
CA SER A 48 -8.81 26.34 -2.05
C SER A 48 -7.59 26.46 -1.13
N SER A 49 -7.73 27.32 -0.13
CA SER A 49 -6.74 27.56 0.92
C SER A 49 -7.06 26.78 2.20
N THR A 50 -8.33 26.40 2.39
CA THR A 50 -8.80 25.57 3.52
C THR A 50 -9.64 24.37 3.06
N GLN A 51 -9.79 23.36 3.92
CA GLN A 51 -10.61 22.17 3.64
C GLN A 51 -12.10 22.52 3.46
N GLU A 52 -12.58 23.52 4.20
CA GLU A 52 -13.96 23.99 4.10
C GLU A 52 -14.24 24.64 2.74
N GLU A 53 -13.30 25.46 2.25
CA GLU A 53 -13.39 26.04 0.91
C GLU A 53 -13.37 24.98 -0.19
N TYR A 54 -12.55 23.94 -0.03
CA TYR A 54 -12.50 22.80 -0.96
C TYR A 54 -13.83 22.05 -0.97
N ASN A 55 -14.36 21.71 0.21
CA ASN A 55 -15.63 21.01 0.33
C ASN A 55 -16.80 21.82 -0.26
N LEU A 56 -16.79 23.14 -0.09
CA LEU A 56 -17.79 24.04 -0.68
C LEU A 56 -17.66 24.15 -2.20
N ALA A 57 -16.44 24.22 -2.72
CA ALA A 57 -16.19 24.28 -4.17
C ALA A 57 -16.56 22.98 -4.89
N CYS A 58 -16.47 21.84 -4.19
CA CYS A 58 -16.91 20.53 -4.69
C CYS A 58 -18.41 20.27 -4.52
N GLN A 59 -19.17 21.18 -3.87
CA GLN A 59 -20.62 21.07 -3.77
C GLN A 59 -21.31 21.67 -5.00
N PRO A 60 -22.33 21.00 -5.57
CA PRO A 60 -23.08 21.50 -6.71
C PRO A 60 -23.93 22.70 -6.28
N THR A 61 -23.42 23.92 -6.45
CA THR A 61 -24.26 25.11 -6.43
C THR A 61 -24.97 25.20 -7.78
N SER A 62 -26.30 25.23 -7.74
CA SER A 62 -27.19 25.40 -8.89
C SER A 62 -26.99 26.77 -9.54
N THR A 63 -25.93 26.95 -10.30
CA THR A 63 -25.76 28.11 -11.18
C THR A 63 -25.11 27.65 -12.48
N PRO A 64 -25.87 27.44 -13.56
CA PRO A 64 -25.30 27.07 -14.84
C PRO A 64 -24.43 28.23 -15.36
N LEU A 65 -23.16 27.96 -15.63
CA LEU A 65 -22.34 28.86 -16.45
C LEU A 65 -22.87 28.82 -17.91
N PRO A 66 -22.83 29.95 -18.65
CA PRO A 66 -23.41 30.01 -19.99
C PRO A 66 -22.67 29.10 -20.96
N ARG A 67 -23.42 28.23 -21.65
CA ARG A 67 -22.92 27.42 -22.77
C ARG A 67 -22.43 28.33 -23.90
N GLN A 68 -21.17 28.19 -24.31
CA GLN A 68 -20.71 28.63 -25.62
C GLN A 68 -20.62 27.43 -26.55
N ASP A 69 -21.01 27.66 -27.80
CA ASP A 69 -21.42 26.67 -28.78
C ASP A 69 -20.34 25.64 -29.14
N ALA A 70 -20.77 24.38 -29.19
CA ALA A 70 -19.96 23.24 -29.61
C ALA A 70 -19.75 23.24 -31.13
N GLN A 71 -18.49 23.36 -31.56
CA GLN A 71 -18.08 22.93 -32.90
C GLN A 71 -17.79 21.43 -32.88
N LYS A 72 -18.46 20.71 -33.78
CA LYS A 72 -18.28 19.29 -34.06
C LYS A 72 -16.83 18.97 -34.44
N TYR A 73 -16.23 17.99 -33.77
CA TYR A 73 -15.06 17.27 -34.27
C TYR A 73 -15.38 15.77 -34.28
N ASP A 74 -14.95 15.12 -35.36
CA ASP A 74 -15.20 13.73 -35.73
C ASP A 74 -14.78 12.71 -34.67
N GLU A 75 -15.61 11.66 -34.53
CA GLU A 75 -15.42 10.48 -33.70
C GLU A 75 -14.22 9.65 -34.20
N ALA A 76 -13.06 9.84 -33.57
CA ALA A 76 -12.05 8.79 -33.46
C ALA A 76 -12.17 8.18 -32.05
N GLU A 77 -12.20 6.85 -31.95
CA GLU A 77 -12.26 6.10 -30.69
C GLU A 77 -11.14 6.56 -29.73
N VAL A 78 -11.49 7.40 -28.76
CA VAL A 78 -10.62 7.76 -27.64
C VAL A 78 -10.88 6.72 -26.56
N GLU A 79 -9.92 5.81 -26.33
CA GLU A 79 -9.88 5.08 -25.06
C GLU A 79 -9.80 6.14 -23.94
N GLU A 80 -10.88 6.29 -23.16
CA GLU A 80 -10.96 7.29 -22.08
C GLU A 80 -9.82 7.05 -21.08
N GLU A 81 -8.82 7.96 -21.07
CA GLU A 81 -7.76 8.00 -20.06
C GLU A 81 -8.36 8.40 -18.69
N SER A 82 -9.00 7.46 -17.99
CA SER A 82 -9.67 7.70 -16.70
C SER A 82 -8.75 7.67 -15.47
N GLY A 83 -7.46 7.33 -15.65
CA GLY A 83 -6.51 7.17 -14.55
C GLY A 83 -5.51 8.32 -14.42
N VAL A 84 -4.89 8.45 -13.24
CA VAL A 84 -3.88 9.48 -12.98
C VAL A 84 -2.60 9.20 -13.76
N ARG A 85 -1.77 10.23 -13.96
CA ARG A 85 -0.44 10.09 -14.58
C ARG A 85 0.65 10.13 -13.51
N ILE A 86 1.53 9.12 -13.50
CA ILE A 86 2.65 9.03 -12.56
C ILE A 86 3.95 8.89 -13.38
N GLY A 87 4.72 9.98 -13.49
CA GLY A 87 5.90 10.03 -14.35
C GLY A 87 5.57 9.80 -15.84
N SER A 88 6.15 8.77 -16.43
CA SER A 88 5.86 8.32 -17.80
C SER A 88 4.62 7.42 -17.90
N TYR A 89 4.14 6.89 -16.77
CA TYR A 89 3.00 5.97 -16.70
C TYR A 89 1.67 6.73 -16.76
N ARG A 90 0.75 6.25 -17.59
CA ARG A 90 -0.59 6.79 -17.81
C ARG A 90 -1.64 5.80 -17.31
N ASN A 91 -2.88 6.25 -17.14
CA ASN A 91 -4.00 5.40 -16.74
C ASN A 91 -3.70 4.64 -15.43
N CYS A 92 -3.09 5.31 -14.47
CA CYS A 92 -2.79 4.74 -13.16
C CYS A 92 -4.07 4.71 -12.31
N HIS A 93 -4.45 3.53 -11.83
CA HIS A 93 -5.62 3.33 -10.98
C HIS A 93 -5.19 2.87 -9.58
N PRO A 94 -5.69 3.45 -8.49
CA PRO A 94 -5.30 3.03 -7.15
C PRO A 94 -5.70 1.57 -6.88
N ILE A 95 -4.81 0.81 -6.24
CA ILE A 95 -5.02 -0.58 -5.82
C ILE A 95 -5.06 -0.69 -4.30
N SER A 96 -4.13 -0.02 -3.62
CA SER A 96 -3.93 -0.16 -2.18
C SER A 96 -3.31 1.10 -1.59
N GLU A 97 -3.70 1.40 -0.35
CA GLU A 97 -3.14 2.45 0.48
C GLU A 97 -2.46 1.80 1.69
N GLY A 98 -1.24 2.25 1.99
CA GLY A 98 -0.47 1.82 3.14
C GLY A 98 0.10 3.02 3.89
N VAL A 99 0.66 2.78 5.07
CA VAL A 99 1.15 3.82 5.99
C VAL A 99 2.18 4.75 5.33
N THR A 100 3.05 4.22 4.45
CA THR A 100 4.14 4.97 3.83
C THR A 100 4.01 5.16 2.33
N SER A 101 3.07 4.46 1.70
CA SER A 101 2.99 4.38 0.24
C SER A 101 1.60 4.05 -0.26
N GLU A 102 1.30 4.54 -1.45
CA GLU A 102 0.13 4.17 -2.24
C GLU A 102 0.57 3.31 -3.42
N VAL A 103 -0.24 2.34 -3.81
CA VAL A 103 0.05 1.43 -4.93
C VAL A 103 -0.98 1.65 -6.05
N TYR A 104 -0.48 1.88 -7.25
CA TYR A 104 -1.29 2.12 -8.45
C TYR A 104 -1.03 1.06 -9.52
N ARG A 105 -2.05 0.70 -10.30
CA ARG A 105 -1.94 -0.16 -11.48
C ARG A 105 -1.89 0.69 -12.74
N SER A 106 -0.91 0.43 -13.61
CA SER A 106 -0.88 0.94 -14.98
C SER A 106 -0.62 -0.23 -15.92
N GLY A 107 -1.66 -0.71 -16.62
CA GLY A 107 -1.57 -1.88 -17.49
C GLY A 107 -1.12 -3.15 -16.75
N ASP A 108 0.06 -3.64 -17.12
CA ASP A 108 0.74 -4.82 -16.54
C ASP A 108 1.77 -4.45 -15.45
N LYS A 109 1.77 -3.19 -14.99
CA LYS A 109 2.68 -2.66 -13.98
C LYS A 109 1.95 -2.22 -12.71
N ALA A 110 2.64 -2.37 -11.59
CA ALA A 110 2.28 -1.81 -10.30
C ALA A 110 3.31 -0.76 -9.89
N LEU A 111 2.85 0.41 -9.44
CA LEU A 111 3.67 1.54 -9.02
C LEU A 111 3.44 1.77 -7.53
N LYS A 112 4.47 1.54 -6.71
CA LYS A 112 4.48 1.92 -5.28
C LYS A 112 5.02 3.35 -5.17
N VAL A 113 4.12 4.30 -4.94
CA VAL A 113 4.42 5.72 -4.76
C VAL A 113 4.62 5.98 -3.27
N ILE A 114 5.79 6.48 -2.89
CA ILE A 114 6.11 6.82 -1.51
C ILE A 114 5.50 8.18 -1.17
N VAL A 115 4.47 8.18 -0.33
CA VAL A 115 3.74 9.39 0.08
C VAL A 115 4.21 9.95 1.42
N ALA A 116 4.90 9.15 2.24
CA ALA A 116 5.46 9.63 3.50
C ALA A 116 6.64 10.59 3.26
N TYR A 117 6.51 11.82 3.77
CA TYR A 117 7.54 12.86 3.66
C TYR A 117 8.72 12.66 4.62
N GLN A 118 8.59 11.80 5.63
CA GLN A 118 9.63 11.46 6.60
C GLN A 118 9.83 9.95 6.66
N ASN A 119 11.06 9.52 6.94
CA ASN A 119 11.33 8.11 7.19
C ASN A 119 10.66 7.70 8.50
N ILE A 120 9.74 6.75 8.41
CA ILE A 120 9.10 6.12 9.56
C ILE A 120 9.82 4.80 9.75
N GLU A 121 10.84 4.76 10.62
CA GLU A 121 11.54 3.51 10.93
C GLU A 121 10.53 2.42 11.34
N PRO A 122 10.65 1.17 10.85
CA PRO A 122 11.75 0.62 10.05
C PRO A 122 11.62 0.84 8.53
N HIS A 123 10.59 1.54 8.07
CA HIS A 123 10.32 1.79 6.65
C HIS A 123 11.34 2.77 6.05
N ASN A 124 12.15 2.25 5.12
CA ASN A 124 13.14 3.04 4.40
C ASN A 124 13.08 2.70 2.91
N PRO A 125 12.40 3.53 2.09
CA PRO A 125 12.20 3.23 0.67
C PRO A 125 13.49 3.10 -0.15
N GLN A 126 14.53 3.87 0.19
CA GLN A 126 15.81 3.79 -0.49
C GLN A 126 16.54 2.49 -0.14
N ARG A 127 16.42 2.02 1.10
CA ARG A 127 16.93 0.71 1.52
C ARG A 127 16.14 -0.41 0.85
N GLU A 128 14.81 -0.32 0.83
CA GLU A 128 13.94 -1.27 0.12
C GLU A 128 14.38 -1.43 -1.33
N ALA A 129 14.56 -0.31 -2.06
CA ALA A 129 15.04 -0.35 -3.45
C ALA A 129 16.44 -0.97 -3.60
N LYS A 130 17.36 -0.76 -2.65
CA LYS A 130 18.69 -1.40 -2.66
C LYS A 130 18.59 -2.91 -2.41
N ILE A 131 17.78 -3.33 -1.43
CA ILE A 131 17.54 -4.74 -1.11
C ILE A 131 16.93 -5.43 -2.33
N LEU A 132 15.82 -4.91 -2.88
CA LEU A 132 15.12 -5.48 -4.03
C LEU A 132 16.02 -5.72 -5.25
N LYS A 133 17.01 -4.84 -5.51
CA LYS A 133 17.97 -5.02 -6.62
C LYS A 133 18.87 -6.25 -6.48
N THR A 134 19.04 -6.76 -5.26
CA THR A 134 19.83 -7.98 -4.99
C THR A 134 19.01 -9.26 -5.14
N LEU A 135 17.68 -9.15 -5.16
CA LEU A 135 16.80 -10.30 -5.10
C LEU A 135 16.58 -10.95 -6.47
N ARG A 136 16.10 -12.19 -6.41
CA ARG A 136 15.77 -13.04 -7.57
C ARG A 136 14.41 -13.69 -7.33
N SER A 137 13.81 -14.22 -8.39
CA SER A 137 12.59 -15.02 -8.29
C SER A 137 12.80 -16.17 -7.28
N PRO A 138 11.84 -16.43 -6.37
CA PRO A 138 10.46 -15.91 -6.33
C PRO A 138 10.25 -14.67 -5.43
N CYS A 139 11.19 -13.73 -5.35
CA CYS A 139 10.91 -12.37 -4.90
C CYS A 139 10.41 -11.51 -6.07
N ILE A 140 9.53 -10.54 -5.80
CA ILE A 140 9.03 -9.61 -6.81
C ILE A 140 10.18 -8.81 -7.41
N GLU A 141 10.22 -8.74 -8.74
CA GLU A 141 11.27 -8.03 -9.46
C GLU A 141 11.01 -6.52 -9.42
N LEU A 142 11.98 -5.75 -8.94
CA LEU A 142 11.99 -4.30 -9.10
C LEU A 142 12.46 -3.95 -10.51
N LEU A 143 11.54 -3.45 -11.33
CA LEU A 143 11.81 -3.11 -12.73
C LEU A 143 12.58 -1.79 -12.84
N GLU A 144 12.12 -0.78 -12.12
CA GLU A 144 12.79 0.52 -12.08
C GLU A 144 12.40 1.36 -10.86
N THR A 145 13.13 2.46 -10.69
CA THR A 145 12.85 3.48 -9.67
C THR A 145 13.01 4.87 -10.27
N PHE A 146 12.10 5.79 -9.96
CA PHE A 146 12.20 7.18 -10.40
C PHE A 146 11.61 8.16 -9.36
N ARG A 147 11.69 9.46 -9.65
CA ARG A 147 10.91 10.49 -8.95
C ARG A 147 9.88 11.06 -9.89
N ASP A 148 8.65 11.16 -9.44
CA ASP A 148 7.54 11.65 -10.25
C ASP A 148 7.51 13.20 -10.31
N GLN A 149 6.40 13.75 -10.83
CA GLN A 149 6.20 15.19 -10.97
C GLN A 149 6.22 15.92 -9.62
N GLU A 150 5.77 15.26 -8.55
CA GLU A 150 5.69 15.78 -7.19
C GLU A 150 6.96 15.47 -6.37
N GLN A 151 8.01 14.97 -7.02
CA GLN A 151 9.26 14.53 -6.39
C GLN A 151 9.09 13.34 -5.44
N GLN A 152 7.97 12.62 -5.49
CA GLN A 152 7.78 11.40 -4.72
C GLN A 152 8.63 10.28 -5.30
N PHE A 153 9.20 9.45 -4.43
CA PHE A 153 9.98 8.30 -4.87
C PHE A 153 9.03 7.18 -5.30
N VAL A 154 9.26 6.58 -6.47
CA VAL A 154 8.39 5.56 -7.04
C VAL A 154 9.20 4.31 -7.37
N LEU A 155 8.67 3.15 -6.97
CA LEU A 155 9.19 1.83 -7.32
C LEU A 155 8.18 1.14 -8.27
N VAL A 156 8.67 0.56 -9.36
CA VAL A 156 7.84 -0.11 -10.36
C VAL A 156 8.07 -1.61 -10.36
N PHE A 157 6.97 -2.36 -10.39
CA PHE A 157 6.95 -3.82 -10.33
C PHE A 157 6.04 -4.39 -11.44
N PRO A 158 6.17 -5.68 -11.79
CA PRO A 158 5.13 -6.39 -12.50
C PRO A 158 3.84 -6.40 -11.67
N PHE A 159 2.69 -6.15 -12.29
CA PHE A 159 1.40 -6.28 -11.63
C PHE A 159 1.03 -7.76 -11.45
N MET A 160 0.64 -8.13 -10.23
CA MET A 160 0.10 -9.44 -9.91
C MET A 160 -1.39 -9.30 -9.60
N PRO A 161 -2.27 -10.07 -10.27
CA PRO A 161 -3.73 -9.90 -10.14
C PRO A 161 -4.31 -10.42 -8.82
N TYR A 162 -3.55 -11.19 -8.04
CA TYR A 162 -4.02 -11.77 -6.78
C TYR A 162 -2.98 -11.63 -5.67
N THR A 163 -3.46 -11.62 -4.45
CA THR A 163 -2.70 -11.79 -3.21
C THR A 163 -3.15 -13.06 -2.49
N LEU A 164 -2.37 -13.55 -1.52
CA LEU A 164 -2.83 -14.68 -0.70
C LEU A 164 -4.06 -14.28 0.14
N THR A 165 -4.18 -13.01 0.54
CA THR A 165 -5.39 -12.47 1.19
C THR A 165 -6.63 -12.71 0.33
N ASP A 166 -6.59 -12.36 -0.97
CA ASP A 166 -7.73 -12.52 -1.88
C ASP A 166 -8.20 -13.98 -2.02
N LEU A 167 -7.28 -14.93 -1.83
CA LEU A 167 -7.58 -16.36 -1.87
C LEU A 167 -8.21 -16.80 -0.54
N LEU A 168 -7.65 -16.38 0.59
CA LEU A 168 -8.15 -16.73 1.93
C LEU A 168 -9.55 -16.14 2.19
N ASP A 169 -9.82 -14.93 1.70
CA ASP A 169 -11.12 -14.27 1.84
C ASP A 169 -12.24 -15.01 1.08
N LYS A 170 -11.89 -15.78 0.04
CA LYS A 170 -12.84 -16.62 -0.71
C LYS A 170 -13.13 -17.96 -0.03
N GLY A 171 -12.37 -18.32 1.00
CA GLY A 171 -12.49 -19.57 1.73
C GLY A 171 -11.25 -20.46 1.64
N PRO A 172 -11.36 -21.73 2.06
CA PRO A 172 -10.23 -22.65 2.13
C PRO A 172 -9.52 -22.83 0.79
N ILE A 173 -8.19 -22.80 0.82
CA ILE A 173 -7.37 -22.98 -0.38
C ILE A 173 -7.18 -24.49 -0.62
N PRO A 174 -7.38 -25.00 -1.85
CA PRO A 174 -7.09 -26.39 -2.17
C PRO A 174 -5.65 -26.77 -1.81
N LEU A 175 -5.46 -27.93 -1.19
CA LEU A 175 -4.15 -28.34 -0.66
C LEU A 175 -3.03 -28.31 -1.70
N ASP A 176 -3.31 -28.66 -2.95
CA ASP A 176 -2.29 -28.61 -4.01
C ASP A 176 -1.89 -27.18 -4.37
N ALA A 177 -2.85 -26.24 -4.38
CA ALA A 177 -2.57 -24.83 -4.57
C ALA A 177 -1.77 -24.27 -3.38
N ALA A 178 -2.18 -24.58 -2.15
CA ALA A 178 -1.47 -24.18 -0.94
C ALA A 178 -0.03 -24.70 -0.94
N ARG A 179 0.20 -26.00 -1.23
CA ARG A 179 1.55 -26.56 -1.38
C ARG A 179 2.37 -25.83 -2.44
N SER A 180 1.74 -25.44 -3.55
CA SER A 180 2.40 -24.72 -4.62
C SER A 180 2.88 -23.34 -4.16
N ILE A 181 1.96 -22.57 -3.58
CA ILE A 181 2.20 -21.22 -3.08
C ILE A 181 3.29 -21.23 -1.99
N PHE A 182 3.14 -22.08 -0.97
CA PHE A 182 4.09 -22.09 0.15
C PHE A 182 5.47 -22.64 -0.23
N ARG A 183 5.57 -23.48 -1.27
CA ARG A 183 6.88 -23.87 -1.81
C ARG A 183 7.60 -22.65 -2.40
N ASP A 184 6.92 -21.83 -3.17
CA ASP A 184 7.51 -20.62 -3.76
C ASP A 184 7.89 -19.61 -2.66
N VAL A 185 7.00 -19.40 -1.66
CA VAL A 185 7.29 -18.55 -0.49
C VAL A 185 8.54 -19.02 0.26
N LEU A 186 8.64 -20.32 0.57
CA LEU A 186 9.77 -20.89 1.29
C LEU A 186 11.06 -20.85 0.46
N GLN A 187 10.96 -20.99 -0.86
CA GLN A 187 12.12 -20.84 -1.75
C GLN A 187 12.62 -19.39 -1.75
N GLY A 188 11.72 -18.40 -1.83
CA GLY A 188 12.09 -16.98 -1.72
C GLY A 188 12.72 -16.65 -0.37
N LEU A 189 12.13 -17.14 0.73
CA LEU A 189 12.68 -16.94 2.07
C LEU A 189 14.06 -17.56 2.22
N LYS A 190 14.25 -18.78 1.75
CA LYS A 190 15.56 -19.44 1.73
C LYS A 190 16.61 -18.58 1.02
N ASP A 191 16.26 -17.99 -0.12
CA ASP A 191 17.20 -17.21 -0.93
C ASP A 191 17.56 -15.86 -0.29
N ILE A 192 16.61 -15.18 0.36
CA ILE A 192 16.91 -13.93 1.09
C ILE A 192 17.63 -14.20 2.41
N HIS A 193 17.25 -15.27 3.13
CA HIS A 193 17.88 -15.65 4.41
C HIS A 193 19.33 -16.09 4.21
N ALA A 194 19.65 -16.74 3.09
CA ALA A 194 21.03 -17.08 2.72
C ALA A 194 21.93 -15.84 2.54
N GLN A 195 21.35 -14.68 2.27
CA GLN A 195 22.03 -13.39 2.17
C GLN A 195 22.02 -12.60 3.50
N GLY A 196 21.46 -13.19 4.58
CA GLY A 196 21.28 -12.53 5.87
C GLY A 196 20.15 -11.50 5.90
N ILE A 197 19.33 -11.43 4.86
CA ILE A 197 18.19 -10.51 4.78
C ILE A 197 17.05 -11.09 5.61
N ILE A 198 16.38 -10.24 6.40
CA ILE A 198 15.18 -10.61 7.17
C ILE A 198 14.02 -9.78 6.60
N HIS A 199 12.92 -10.42 6.19
CA HIS A 199 11.78 -9.73 5.59
C HIS A 199 11.01 -8.88 6.60
N ARG A 200 10.81 -9.40 7.81
CA ARG A 200 10.19 -8.75 8.99
C ARG A 200 8.70 -8.43 8.93
N ASP A 201 8.07 -8.54 7.76
CA ASP A 201 6.61 -8.37 7.63
C ASP A 201 5.94 -9.44 6.74
N ILE A 202 6.20 -10.72 7.03
CA ILE A 202 5.56 -11.84 6.34
C ILE A 202 4.09 -11.96 6.75
N LYS A 203 3.19 -11.77 5.77
CA LYS A 203 1.73 -11.83 5.91
C LYS A 203 1.07 -12.11 4.55
N PRO A 204 -0.22 -12.50 4.49
CA PRO A 204 -0.88 -12.86 3.24
C PRO A 204 -0.86 -11.76 2.16
N SER A 205 -1.00 -10.48 2.54
CA SER A 205 -0.96 -9.38 1.56
C SER A 205 0.43 -9.15 0.94
N ALA A 206 1.50 -9.64 1.57
CA ALA A 206 2.86 -9.61 1.03
C ALA A 206 3.13 -10.74 0.03
N ILE A 207 2.22 -11.71 -0.12
CA ILE A 207 2.35 -12.84 -1.04
C ILE A 207 1.51 -12.55 -2.28
N LEU A 208 2.17 -12.16 -3.37
CA LEU A 208 1.51 -11.87 -4.65
C LEU A 208 1.45 -13.12 -5.53
N LEU A 209 0.42 -13.26 -6.36
CA LEU A 209 0.27 -14.42 -7.24
C LEU A 209 -0.11 -14.00 -8.67
N ALA A 210 0.53 -14.67 -9.63
CA ALA A 210 0.18 -14.54 -11.04
C ALA A 210 -1.14 -15.26 -11.40
N SER A 211 -1.51 -16.28 -10.62
CA SER A 211 -2.79 -16.99 -10.73
C SER A 211 -3.22 -17.56 -9.36
N PRO A 212 -4.48 -17.98 -9.17
CA PRO A 212 -4.93 -18.59 -7.91
C PRO A 212 -4.17 -19.87 -7.50
N THR A 213 -3.37 -20.46 -8.39
CA THR A 213 -2.54 -21.63 -8.11
C THR A 213 -1.03 -21.33 -8.14
N GLY A 214 -0.66 -20.06 -8.29
CA GLY A 214 0.72 -19.58 -8.42
C GLY A 214 1.16 -19.29 -9.87
N PRO A 215 2.45 -19.01 -10.12
CA PRO A 215 3.51 -18.89 -9.12
C PRO A 215 3.25 -17.75 -8.12
N ALA A 216 3.78 -17.91 -6.90
CA ALA A 216 3.71 -16.90 -5.85
C ALA A 216 5.04 -16.13 -5.72
N TYR A 217 4.96 -14.87 -5.30
CA TYR A 217 6.09 -13.97 -5.17
C TYR A 217 6.07 -13.25 -3.82
N LEU A 218 7.22 -13.22 -3.14
CA LEU A 218 7.44 -12.38 -1.96
C LEU A 218 7.51 -10.90 -2.38
N SER A 219 6.81 -10.03 -1.68
CA SER A 219 6.76 -8.60 -1.93
C SER A 219 6.77 -7.80 -0.61
N ASP A 220 6.84 -6.47 -0.73
CA ASP A 220 6.87 -5.53 0.41
C ASP A 220 8.08 -5.69 1.33
N PHE A 221 9.25 -5.30 0.80
CA PHE A 221 10.52 -5.27 1.54
C PHE A 221 10.71 -3.93 2.27
N GLY A 222 9.65 -3.14 2.46
CA GLY A 222 9.70 -1.82 3.07
C GLY A 222 10.30 -1.83 4.47
N THR A 223 10.03 -2.90 5.22
CA THR A 223 10.56 -3.11 6.57
C THR A 223 11.78 -4.02 6.60
N ALA A 224 12.30 -4.53 5.48
CA ALA A 224 13.34 -5.56 5.51
C ALA A 224 14.65 -5.08 6.16
N TRP A 225 15.34 -5.98 6.85
CA TRP A 225 16.68 -5.76 7.41
C TRP A 225 17.74 -6.43 6.54
N HIS A 226 18.86 -5.74 6.30
CA HIS A 226 19.99 -6.28 5.55
C HIS A 226 21.30 -5.99 6.31
N PRO A 227 22.24 -6.95 6.40
CA PRO A 227 23.46 -6.83 7.21
C PRO A 227 24.33 -5.63 6.83
N GLU A 228 24.42 -5.29 5.55
CA GLU A 228 25.16 -4.11 5.09
C GLU A 228 24.29 -2.84 5.01
N PHE A 229 23.10 -2.89 4.42
CA PHE A 229 22.29 -1.68 4.18
C PHE A 229 21.53 -1.16 5.40
N SER A 230 21.38 -1.97 6.46
CA SER A 230 20.72 -1.58 7.71
C SER A 230 21.69 -1.29 8.85
N ALA A 231 22.86 -1.93 8.89
CA ALA A 231 23.72 -1.94 10.08
C ALA A 231 24.13 -0.57 10.62
N GLN A 232 24.20 0.46 9.78
CA GLN A 232 24.57 1.81 10.23
C GLN A 232 23.49 2.45 11.12
N SER A 233 22.21 2.26 10.80
CA SER A 233 21.08 2.85 11.53
C SER A 233 20.43 1.84 12.48
N GLU A 234 20.59 0.55 12.20
CA GLU A 234 19.95 -0.54 12.91
C GLU A 234 20.94 -1.72 13.04
N PRO A 235 21.82 -1.68 14.05
CA PRO A 235 22.83 -2.70 14.28
C PRO A 235 22.23 -4.09 14.51
N HIS A 236 23.02 -5.14 14.25
CA HIS A 236 22.56 -6.52 14.35
C HIS A 236 21.97 -6.89 15.73
N ASP A 237 22.54 -6.38 16.82
CA ASP A 237 22.10 -6.74 18.18
C ASP A 237 21.15 -5.70 18.82
N ASP A 238 20.74 -4.70 18.05
CA ASP A 238 19.85 -3.63 18.49
C ASP A 238 18.80 -3.31 17.41
N LYS A 239 18.15 -4.36 16.90
CA LYS A 239 17.10 -4.23 15.87
C LYS A 239 15.81 -3.64 16.47
N ILE A 240 15.07 -2.93 15.62
CA ILE A 240 13.76 -2.34 15.87
C ILE A 240 12.75 -3.45 16.15
N LEU A 241 11.96 -3.28 17.20
CA LEU A 241 10.95 -4.26 17.61
C LEU A 241 9.60 -4.02 16.93
N ASP A 242 9.31 -2.81 16.45
CA ASP A 242 8.04 -2.47 15.80
C ASP A 242 8.00 -2.95 14.35
N ILE A 243 7.98 -4.27 14.21
CA ILE A 243 7.91 -5.02 12.95
C ILE A 243 6.80 -6.07 13.03
N GLY A 244 6.37 -6.56 11.87
CA GLY A 244 5.36 -7.60 11.75
C GLY A 244 3.94 -7.09 12.00
N THR A 245 3.00 -7.56 11.19
CA THR A 245 1.60 -7.13 11.26
C THR A 245 0.74 -8.09 12.07
N GLY A 246 0.06 -7.58 13.11
CA GLY A 246 -1.00 -8.28 13.83
C GLY A 246 -0.65 -9.72 14.25
N PRO A 247 -1.40 -10.75 13.81
CA PRO A 247 -1.22 -12.13 14.27
C PRO A 247 0.02 -12.83 13.70
N TYR A 248 0.68 -12.23 12.70
CA TYR A 248 1.88 -12.79 12.07
C TYR A 248 3.18 -12.36 12.77
N ARG A 249 3.09 -11.47 13.76
CA ARG A 249 4.25 -10.98 14.51
C ARG A 249 4.82 -12.07 15.42
N ALA A 250 6.13 -12.30 15.32
CA ALA A 250 6.83 -13.33 16.08
C ALA A 250 6.91 -13.03 17.59
N ILE A 251 6.83 -14.08 18.41
CA ILE A 251 6.88 -13.94 19.88
C ILE A 251 8.19 -13.36 20.39
N ASP A 252 9.34 -13.69 19.80
CA ASP A 252 10.63 -13.17 20.25
C ASP A 252 10.69 -11.64 20.15
N VAL A 253 10.08 -11.10 19.11
CA VAL A 253 9.92 -9.65 18.91
C VAL A 253 8.97 -9.07 19.97
N LEU A 254 7.86 -9.75 20.26
CA LEU A 254 6.90 -9.31 21.30
C LEU A 254 7.52 -9.30 22.70
N PHE A 255 8.45 -10.21 22.98
CA PHE A 255 9.20 -10.26 24.24
C PHE A 255 10.46 -9.38 24.25
N GLY A 256 10.65 -8.57 23.21
CA GLY A 256 11.69 -7.55 23.17
C GLY A 256 13.10 -8.05 22.84
N ASN A 257 13.23 -9.25 22.26
CA ASN A 257 14.51 -9.71 21.73
C ASN A 257 14.92 -8.79 20.57
N LYS A 258 16.02 -8.06 20.69
CA LYS A 258 16.54 -7.17 19.63
C LYS A 258 17.61 -7.81 18.74
N SER A 259 18.06 -9.01 19.08
CA SER A 259 19.04 -9.78 18.31
C SER A 259 18.35 -10.85 17.46
N TYR A 260 17.06 -10.69 17.16
CA TYR A 260 16.29 -11.65 16.35
C TYR A 260 16.91 -11.82 14.96
N GLY A 261 16.76 -13.02 14.43
CA GLY A 261 17.21 -13.41 13.10
C GLY A 261 16.06 -13.78 12.15
N PRO A 262 16.37 -14.52 11.08
CA PRO A 262 15.41 -14.99 10.08
C PRO A 262 14.23 -15.80 10.62
N GLU A 263 14.33 -16.36 11.83
CA GLU A 263 13.27 -17.13 12.47
C GLU A 263 11.95 -16.37 12.64
N VAL A 264 11.99 -15.03 12.68
CA VAL A 264 10.77 -14.20 12.76
C VAL A 264 9.91 -14.31 11.50
N ASP A 265 10.54 -14.47 10.33
CA ASP A 265 9.83 -14.68 9.07
C ASP A 265 9.18 -16.06 9.04
N MET A 266 9.88 -17.07 9.59
CA MET A 266 9.38 -18.44 9.67
C MET A 266 8.16 -18.57 10.59
N TRP A 267 8.09 -17.75 11.64
CA TRP A 267 6.88 -17.62 12.45
C TRP A 267 5.69 -17.16 11.61
N GLY A 268 5.86 -16.07 10.84
CA GLY A 268 4.82 -15.55 9.95
C GLY A 268 4.34 -16.59 8.95
N VAL A 269 5.26 -17.36 8.34
CA VAL A 269 4.91 -18.50 7.46
C VAL A 269 4.09 -19.55 8.19
N GLY A 270 4.48 -19.93 9.41
CA GLY A 270 3.74 -20.90 10.21
C GLY A 270 2.29 -20.48 10.46
N VAL A 271 2.07 -19.19 10.75
CA VAL A 271 0.72 -18.63 10.92
C VAL A 271 -0.06 -18.68 9.61
N MET A 272 0.52 -18.25 8.49
CA MET A 272 -0.14 -18.28 7.17
C MET A 272 -0.50 -19.71 6.73
N ILE A 273 0.39 -20.68 6.93
CA ILE A 273 0.11 -22.09 6.62
C ILE A 273 -1.05 -22.58 7.49
N SER A 274 -1.03 -22.29 8.79
CA SER A 274 -2.12 -22.67 9.70
C SER A 274 -3.44 -22.05 9.29
N GLU A 275 -3.45 -20.81 8.81
CA GLU A 275 -4.66 -20.12 8.36
C GLU A 275 -5.21 -20.75 7.08
N ALA A 276 -4.34 -21.02 6.10
CA ALA A 276 -4.73 -21.56 4.80
C ALA A 276 -5.36 -22.97 4.85
N ILE A 277 -5.06 -23.75 5.89
CA ILE A 277 -5.60 -25.12 6.06
C ILE A 277 -6.85 -25.19 6.93
N ARG A 278 -7.33 -24.05 7.47
CA ARG A 278 -8.52 -23.98 8.31
C ARG A 278 -9.76 -23.67 7.48
N ASP A 279 -10.90 -24.10 7.99
CA ASP A 279 -12.23 -23.82 7.43
C ASP A 279 -13.17 -23.30 8.53
N PRO A 280 -13.55 -22.01 8.51
CA PRO A 280 -13.07 -20.97 7.60
C PRO A 280 -11.59 -20.60 7.85
N PRO A 281 -10.88 -20.03 6.86
CA PRO A 281 -9.55 -19.48 7.06
C PRO A 281 -9.57 -18.42 8.16
N LYS A 282 -8.72 -18.61 9.17
CA LYS A 282 -8.52 -17.65 10.26
C LYS A 282 -7.11 -17.83 10.84
N PRO A 283 -6.37 -16.73 11.12
CA PRO A 283 -5.09 -16.82 11.81
C PRO A 283 -5.23 -17.55 13.14
N ILE A 284 -4.21 -18.34 13.51
CA ILE A 284 -4.23 -19.13 14.75
C ILE A 284 -4.14 -18.24 16.01
N PHE A 285 -3.57 -17.05 15.87
CA PHE A 285 -3.47 -16.05 16.92
C PHE A 285 -4.43 -14.90 16.63
N GLU A 286 -4.96 -14.30 17.70
CA GLU A 286 -5.76 -13.09 17.59
C GLU A 286 -4.86 -11.88 17.86
N SER A 287 -4.82 -10.95 16.92
CA SER A 287 -4.31 -9.61 17.25
C SER A 287 -5.40 -8.94 18.07
N ARG A 288 -5.14 -8.64 19.35
CA ARG A 288 -5.98 -7.66 20.03
C ARG A 288 -5.92 -6.38 19.20
N ALA A 289 -7.07 -5.79 18.90
CA ALA A 289 -7.08 -4.38 18.52
C ALA A 289 -6.31 -3.65 19.63
N TYR A 290 -5.44 -2.69 19.27
CA TYR A 290 -4.93 -1.75 20.26
C TYR A 290 -6.16 -1.24 21.01
N LEU A 291 -6.28 -1.61 22.28
CA LEU A 291 -7.38 -1.19 23.13
C LEU A 291 -7.30 0.33 23.20
N GLN A 292 -8.05 1.00 22.33
CA GLN A 292 -8.60 2.30 22.60
C GLN A 292 -9.78 2.11 23.56
N ASP A 293 -9.52 1.47 24.70
CA ASP A 293 -10.48 1.30 25.78
C ASP A 293 -10.01 2.08 27.00
N HIS A 294 -10.56 3.29 27.11
CA HIS A 294 -11.13 3.83 28.34
C HIS A 294 -10.24 3.78 29.60
N TRP A 295 -9.26 4.69 29.71
CA TRP A 295 -8.66 5.04 31.01
C TRP A 295 -9.38 6.16 31.76
N TYR A 296 -10.57 6.61 31.34
CA TYR A 296 -11.44 7.44 32.18
C TYR A 296 -12.52 6.59 32.87
N THR A 297 -12.12 5.86 33.90
CA THR A 297 -13.05 5.58 35.00
C THR A 297 -12.45 6.21 36.26
N TYR A 298 -13.05 7.31 36.69
CA TYR A 298 -12.70 7.98 37.93
C TYR A 298 -12.83 6.99 39.11
N PRO A 299 -11.83 6.88 40.00
CA PRO A 299 -11.99 6.14 41.24
C PRO A 299 -12.74 7.02 42.23
N GLY A 300 -14.05 6.81 42.34
CA GLY A 300 -14.87 7.52 43.30
C GLY A 300 -16.34 7.23 43.12
N ASP A 301 -16.74 5.97 43.36
CA ASP A 301 -18.10 5.60 43.81
C ASP A 301 -18.09 4.12 44.24
N LEU A 302 -17.33 3.85 45.31
CA LEU A 302 -17.57 2.72 46.22
C LEU A 302 -17.26 3.20 47.64
N ALA A 303 -18.21 3.93 48.21
CA ALA A 303 -18.46 4.07 49.65
C ALA A 303 -19.89 4.59 49.87
#